data_AF-A0A8F5BS55-F1
#
_entry.id   AF-A0A8F5BS55-F1
#
_cell.length_a   1.000
_cell.length_b   1.000
_cell.length_c   1.000
_cell.angle_alpha   90.00
_cell.angle_beta   90.00
_cell.angle_gamma   90.00
#
_symmetry.space_group_name_H-M   'P 1'
#
loop_
_entity.id
_entity.type
_entity.pdbx_description
1 polymer ?
#
loop_
_entity_poly.entity_id
_entity_poly.type
_entity_poly.pdbx_seq_one_letter_code
_entity_poly.pdbx_strand_id
1 'polypeptide(L)' 'MTEVLQTQKNIEYLVKLLRVYFQLDEVLKFAIEELADDEVVVEISQVKDRVRMVIQRLIQ' A
#
# COMPACT_ATOMS: atom_id res chain seq x y z
N MET A 1 -16.68 20.88 11.16
CA MET A 1 -16.31 20.13 9.95
C MET A 1 -17.44 19.14 9.70
N THR A 2 -18.14 19.21 8.56
CA THR A 2 -19.29 18.33 8.29
C THR A 2 -18.82 16.88 8.08
N GLU A 3 -19.60 15.91 8.56
CA GLU A 3 -19.31 14.46 8.43
C GLU A 3 -19.04 14.04 6.98
N VAL A 4 -19.78 14.62 6.02
CA VAL A 4 -19.60 14.39 4.58
C VAL A 4 -18.18 14.77 4.12
N LEU A 5 -17.65 15.89 4.61
CA LEU A 5 -16.32 16.39 4.23
C LEU A 5 -15.21 15.51 4.81
N GLN A 6 -15.43 14.94 5.99
CA GLN A 6 -14.52 13.98 6.62
C GLN A 6 -14.52 12.64 5.86
N THR A 7 -15.70 12.13 5.49
CA THR A 7 -15.83 10.90 4.70
C THR A 7 -15.14 11.03 3.34
N GLN A 8 -15.32 12.15 2.64
CA GLN A 8 -14.64 12.40 1.37
C GLN A 8 -13.11 12.41 1.51
N LYS A 9 -12.58 13.08 2.54
CA LYS A 9 -11.14 13.05 2.85
C LYS A 9 -10.64 11.64 3.13
N ASN A 10 -11.36 10.86 3.93
CA ASN A 10 -10.97 9.48 4.27
C ASN A 10 -10.93 8.59 3.01
N ILE A 11 -11.90 8.72 2.11
CA ILE A 11 -11.91 8.02 0.81
C ILE A 11 -10.72 8.43 -0.05
N GLU A 12 -10.40 9.73 -0.13
CA GLU A 12 -9.24 10.20 -0.89
C GLU A 12 -7.93 9.60 -0.36
N TYR A 13 -7.75 9.56 0.95
CA TYR A 13 -6.61 8.91 1.59
C TYR A 13 -6.56 7.41 1.31
N LEU A 14 -7.69 6.72 1.40
CA LEU A 14 -7.79 5.30 1.11
C LEU A 14 -7.36 4.99 -0.34
N VAL A 15 -7.83 5.77 -1.31
CA VAL A 15 -7.44 5.62 -2.73
C VAL A 15 -5.95 5.82 -2.92
N LYS A 16 -5.35 6.82 -2.25
CA LYS A 16 -3.90 7.05 -2.30
C LYS A 16 -3.12 5.86 -1.75
N LEU A 17 -3.54 5.30 -0.61
CA LEU A 17 -2.88 4.13 -0.01
C LEU A 17 -3.02 2.87 -0.86
N LEU A 18 -4.19 2.64 -1.44
CA LEU A 18 -4.40 1.54 -2.40
C LEU A 18 -3.45 1.66 -3.59
N ARG A 19 -3.27 2.88 -4.13
CA ARG A 19 -2.32 3.11 -5.22
C ARG A 19 -0.88 2.75 -4.82
N VAL A 20 -0.43 3.19 -3.64
CA VAL A 20 0.90 2.83 -3.12
C VAL A 20 1.03 1.32 -2.96
N TYR A 21 0.02 0.65 -2.42
CA TYR A 21 0.02 -0.80 -2.24
C TYR A 21 0.20 -1.55 -3.58
N PHE A 22 -0.50 -1.13 -4.64
CA PHE A 22 -0.33 -1.71 -5.98
C PHE A 22 0.99 -1.34 -6.65
N GLN A 23 1.52 -0.14 -6.39
CA GLN A 23 2.85 0.23 -6.90
C GLN A 23 3.97 -0.60 -6.26
N LEU A 24 3.84 -0.94 -4.97
CA LEU A 24 4.78 -1.84 -4.30
C LEU A 24 4.78 -3.25 -4.91
N ASP A 25 3.67 -3.69 -5.51
CA ASP A 25 3.61 -4.94 -6.26
C ASP A 25 4.50 -4.91 -7.52
N GLU A 26 4.51 -3.80 -8.25
CA GLU A 26 5.37 -3.63 -9.41
C GLU A 26 6.86 -3.61 -9.01
N VAL A 27 7.20 -2.97 -7.89
CA VAL A 27 8.58 -2.98 -7.37
C VAL A 27 8.99 -4.38 -6.93
N LEU A 28 8.10 -5.10 -6.24
CA LEU A 28 8.35 -6.48 -5.82
C LEU A 28 8.57 -7.39 -7.03
N LYS A 29 7.74 -7.25 -8.06
CA LYS A 29 7.88 -7.99 -9.31
C LYS A 29 9.23 -7.71 -9.98
N PHE A 30 9.63 -6.45 -10.07
CA PHE A 30 10.94 -6.09 -10.61
C PHE A 30 12.10 -6.70 -9.79
N ALA A 31 12.02 -6.66 -8.45
CA ALA A 31 13.05 -7.24 -7.59
C ALA A 31 13.18 -8.77 -7.78
N ILE A 32 12.05 -9.47 -7.98
CA ILE A 32 12.03 -10.91 -8.25
C ILE A 32 12.57 -11.23 -9.66
N GLU A 33 12.06 -10.54 -10.68
CA GLU A 33 12.28 -10.92 -12.08
C GLU A 33 13.61 -10.41 -12.64
N GLU A 34 14.04 -9.21 -12.24
CA GLU A 34 15.19 -8.52 -12.85
C GLU A 34 16.43 -8.53 -11.96
N LEU A 35 16.26 -8.42 -10.63
CA LEU A 35 17.38 -8.35 -9.69
C LEU A 35 17.73 -9.69 -9.06
N ALA A 36 16.76 -10.63 -8.96
CA ALA A 36 16.89 -11.87 -8.21
C ALA A 36 17.43 -11.64 -6.78
N ASP A 37 17.01 -10.54 -6.16
CA ASP A 37 17.49 -10.09 -4.85
C ASP A 37 16.48 -10.47 -3.76
N ASP A 38 16.70 -11.64 -3.14
CA ASP A 38 15.83 -12.20 -2.11
C ASP A 38 15.70 -11.31 -0.86
N GLU A 39 16.76 -10.56 -0.51
CA GLU A 39 16.74 -9.67 0.66
C GLU A 39 15.79 -8.50 0.42
N VAL A 40 15.93 -7.83 -0.72
CA VAL A 40 15.06 -6.72 -1.13
C VAL A 40 13.61 -7.17 -1.29
N VAL A 41 13.38 -8.37 -1.83
CA VAL A 41 12.05 -8.98 -1.96
C VAL A 41 11.37 -9.14 -0.59
N VAL A 42 12.11 -9.63 0.41
CA VAL A 42 11.59 -9.79 1.77
C VAL A 42 11.26 -8.43 2.39
N GLU A 43 12.12 -7.43 2.25
CA GLU A 43 11.88 -6.09 2.79
C GLU A 43 10.65 -5.42 2.19
N ILE A 44 10.52 -5.44 0.85
CA ILE A 44 9.38 -4.85 0.14
C ILE A 44 8.09 -5.57 0.53
N SER A 45 8.12 -6.90 0.66
CA SER A 45 6.96 -7.68 1.10
C SER A 45 6.48 -7.26 2.49
N GLN A 46 7.39 -7.06 3.44
CA GLN A 46 7.04 -6.58 4.78
C GLN A 46 6.44 -5.16 4.76
N VAL A 47 6.98 -4.26 3.94
CA VAL A 47 6.42 -2.91 3.78
C VAL A 47 5.00 -2.99 3.21
N LYS A 48 4.79 -3.82 2.19
CA LYS A 48 3.48 -4.02 1.55
C LYS A 48 2.44 -4.56 2.54
N ASP A 49 2.82 -5.50 3.40
CA ASP A 49 1.92 -6.02 4.44
C ASP A 49 1.56 -4.94 5.47
N ARG A 50 2.52 -4.09 5.88
CA ARG A 50 2.24 -2.96 6.78
C ARG A 50 1.28 -1.95 6.14
N VAL A 51 1.45 -1.64 4.86
CA VAL A 51 0.51 -0.77 4.11
C VAL A 51 -0.88 -1.40 4.07
N ARG A 52 -0.99 -2.71 3.82
CA ARG A 52 -2.27 -3.44 3.87
C ARG A 52 -2.96 -3.29 5.22
N MET A 53 -2.22 -3.43 6.33
CA MET A 53 -2.78 -3.27 7.67
C MET A 53 -3.33 -1.85 7.90
N VAL A 54 -2.64 -0.82 7.40
CA VAL A 54 -3.14 0.57 7.50
C VAL A 54 -4.43 0.75 6.69
N ILE A 55 -4.48 0.21 5.47
CA ILE A 55 -5.68 0.23 4.62
C ILE A 55 -6.86 -0.47 5.32
N GLN A 56 -6.63 -1.64 5.91
CA GLN A 56 -7.67 -2.39 6.62
C GLN A 56 -8.25 -1.59 7.79
N ARG A 57 -7.42 -0.90 8.56
CA ARG A 57 -7.86 -0.03 9.67
C ARG A 57 -8.63 1.22 9.24
N LEU A 58 -8.61 1.58 7.96
CA LEU A 58 -9.42 2.67 7.42
C LEU A 58 -10.79 2.20 6.90
N ILE A 59 -10.93 0.90 6.62
CA ILE A 59 -12.15 0.29 6.09
C ILE A 59 -13.00 -0.33 7.22
N GLN A 60 -12.34 -0.87 8.25
CA GLN A 60 -12.96 -1.48 9.44
C GLN A 60 -13.24 -0.43 10.51
#